data_AF-A0A3M2CZK1-F1
#
_entry.id   AF-A0A3M2CZK1-F1
#
_cell.length_a   1.000
_cell.length_b   1.000
_cell.length_c   1.000
_cell.angle_alpha   90.00
_cell.angle_beta   90.00
_cell.angle_gamma   90.00
#
_symmetry.space_group_name_H-M   'P 1'
#
loop_
_entity.id
_entity.type
_entity.pdbx_description
1 polymer ?
#
loop_
_entity_poly.entity_id
_entity_poly.type
_entity_poly.pdbx_seq_one_letter_code
_entity_poly.pdbx_strand_id
1 'polypeptide(L)'
;MLGRTLTTNFGKVMTRGVLTLLGTATLPALGGQAPSVAVIEIEGSPAEMESGFTWLGDGGQTLLGLVETLDTIAVDDEFSGVLIRLKDAQLGMTQVEELGSAIRRLREAGKRVDVFAEGYGTTDLLLGAQADQAIIQTGGAVSFPGLYMEEMYLADTLDWVGVKAQLVQVGDYKGANEQMTRSTPSPQWDENISSLLDSIYENMRTVMRTGRGMTDAELDEAMRVAWMATGDEAVESGLIDAQVDLPDLPEYLQGVYGGAVTWVKDPYAVRQAGPDFSNPFALFAQIGKPSKITVDHPTVAVLHINGTIIDGDSSSGGFFGGGSSVGSRTIRNAIEEILKEPLIKGVIVRVDSPGGSAIASEIMWQGITRLRAEKPVWVSVGGMAASGGFYVLSAGEKVFVNPSSIVGSIGVVGGKYSMADLYEKAHINIVERARGPMAGLFGSAEAWDASELAAVRERMAKTYDLFTSRVLAGRPGIDLSKTAEGRLFVGSDAVELNMADAIGGLDDAVNELASTLGLSDFDVVHYPAPPSLEDVLEGMLGGMVSAPGMSLPGSVGQVLKGLIGDARYESMVDTLNGIMLLQNEPVLLINPRAILVR
;
A
#
# COMPACT_ATOMS: atom_id res chain seq x y z
N MET A 1 51.42 41.35 -11.65
CA MET A 1 52.39 40.25 -11.45
C MET A 1 51.64 38.97 -11.76
N LEU A 2 51.84 38.40 -12.96
CA LEU A 2 52.55 37.11 -13.17
C LEU A 2 51.91 36.00 -12.31
N GLY A 3 51.11 35.05 -12.79
CA GLY A 3 51.06 34.37 -14.08
C GLY A 3 51.42 32.89 -13.86
N ARG A 4 50.50 31.95 -14.11
CA ARG A 4 50.77 30.66 -14.79
C ARG A 4 49.54 29.74 -14.85
N THR A 5 49.17 29.50 -16.09
CA THR A 5 48.42 28.42 -16.71
C THR A 5 48.78 27.02 -16.19
N LEU A 6 47.78 26.15 -16.02
CA LEU A 6 47.92 24.70 -16.13
C LEU A 6 46.71 24.15 -16.89
N THR A 7 46.96 23.82 -18.14
CA THR A 7 46.12 22.99 -19.02
C THR A 7 46.67 21.55 -18.99
N THR A 8 45.79 20.55 -18.99
CA THR A 8 46.03 19.19 -19.53
C THR A 8 44.68 18.45 -19.56
N ASN A 9 44.03 18.38 -20.72
CA ASN A 9 44.07 17.31 -21.73
C ASN A 9 43.17 16.10 -21.40
N PHE A 10 41.94 16.16 -21.91
CA PHE A 10 41.07 15.01 -22.19
C PHE A 10 41.24 14.61 -23.67
N GLY A 11 41.46 13.32 -23.96
CA GLY A 11 41.57 12.83 -25.33
C GLY A 11 41.77 11.32 -25.50
N LYS A 12 40.63 10.60 -25.62
CA LYS A 12 40.30 9.49 -26.56
C LYS A 12 41.18 8.21 -26.69
N VAL A 13 40.51 7.07 -26.40
CA VAL A 13 40.17 5.90 -27.27
C VAL A 13 41.28 5.16 -28.06
N MET A 14 41.53 3.87 -27.74
CA MET A 14 41.41 2.65 -28.59
C MET A 14 42.31 1.47 -28.14
N THR A 15 41.66 0.35 -27.83
CA THR A 15 41.88 -1.03 -28.32
C THR A 15 43.30 -1.57 -28.60
N ARG A 16 43.72 -2.63 -27.88
CA ARG A 16 44.34 -3.85 -28.44
C ARG A 16 44.62 -4.95 -27.40
N GLY A 17 44.09 -6.15 -27.65
CA GLY A 17 44.89 -7.36 -27.84
C GLY A 17 45.46 -8.10 -26.61
N VAL A 18 44.79 -9.20 -26.28
CA VAL A 18 45.22 -10.42 -25.56
C VAL A 18 46.71 -10.78 -25.71
N LEU A 19 47.40 -11.08 -24.60
CA LEU A 19 48.26 -12.27 -24.47
C LEU A 19 48.50 -12.66 -23.01
N THR A 20 48.09 -13.89 -22.69
CA THR A 20 48.31 -14.64 -21.46
C THR A 20 49.78 -14.99 -21.26
N LEU A 21 50.32 -14.84 -20.05
CA LEU A 21 51.47 -15.62 -19.57
C LEU A 21 51.47 -15.69 -18.04
N LEU A 22 51.37 -16.94 -17.56
CA LEU A 22 51.44 -17.37 -16.17
C LEU A 22 52.79 -16.99 -15.52
N GLY A 23 52.72 -16.41 -14.34
CA GLY A 23 53.85 -16.21 -13.43
C GLY A 23 53.35 -16.18 -11.99
N THR A 24 53.44 -17.32 -11.31
CA THR A 24 53.14 -17.48 -9.89
C THR A 24 54.12 -16.64 -9.06
N ALA A 25 53.64 -15.51 -8.55
CA ALA A 25 54.23 -14.83 -7.41
C ALA A 25 53.10 -14.54 -6.42
N THR A 26 53.02 -15.34 -5.36
CA THR A 26 52.22 -15.03 -4.17
C THR A 26 52.84 -13.81 -3.50
N LEU A 27 52.40 -12.62 -3.91
CA LEU A 27 52.51 -11.42 -3.12
C LEU A 27 51.49 -11.55 -1.97
N PRO A 28 51.85 -11.25 -0.71
CA PRO A 28 50.86 -11.12 0.33
C PRO A 28 49.93 -9.97 -0.09
N ALA A 29 48.63 -10.25 -0.15
CA ALA A 29 47.62 -9.23 -0.38
C ALA A 29 47.85 -8.10 0.64
N LEU A 30 48.25 -6.93 0.14
CA LEU A 30 48.15 -5.68 0.89
C LEU A 30 46.69 -5.59 1.32
N GLY A 31 46.46 -5.59 2.64
CA GLY A 31 45.14 -5.68 3.24
C GLY A 31 44.17 -4.67 2.63
N GLY A 32 43.27 -5.16 1.78
CA GLY A 32 42.05 -4.45 1.45
C GLY A 32 41.23 -4.30 2.72
N GLN A 33 40.60 -3.15 2.88
CA GLN A 33 39.61 -2.94 3.93
C GLN A 33 38.55 -4.05 3.83
N ALA A 34 38.19 -4.65 4.97
CA ALA A 34 37.17 -5.69 5.02
C ALA A 34 35.88 -5.17 4.34
N PRO A 35 35.22 -5.96 3.48
CA PRO A 35 33.98 -5.53 2.83
C PRO A 35 32.94 -5.14 3.88
N SER A 36 32.30 -3.98 3.70
CA SER A 36 31.15 -3.58 4.51
C SER A 36 29.88 -4.15 3.92
N VAL A 37 29.01 -4.70 4.77
CA VAL A 37 27.70 -5.24 4.38
C VAL A 37 26.64 -4.53 5.20
N ALA A 38 25.67 -3.92 4.50
CA ALA A 38 24.51 -3.31 5.13
C ALA A 38 23.55 -4.40 5.62
N VAL A 39 22.99 -4.25 6.81
CA VAL A 39 21.96 -5.15 7.36
C VAL A 39 20.65 -4.37 7.42
N ILE A 40 19.66 -4.82 6.64
CA ILE A 40 18.32 -4.26 6.60
C ILE A 40 17.35 -5.28 7.16
N GLU A 41 16.67 -4.95 8.26
CA GLU A 41 15.60 -5.79 8.82
C GLU A 41 14.26 -5.30 8.27
N ILE A 42 13.45 -6.20 7.70
CA ILE A 42 12.07 -5.90 7.30
C ILE A 42 11.14 -6.55 8.31
N GLU A 43 10.33 -5.72 8.99
CA GLU A 43 9.43 -6.14 10.06
C GLU A 43 7.97 -5.81 9.74
N GLY A 44 7.06 -6.76 9.94
CA GLY A 44 5.62 -6.56 9.72
C GLY A 44 5.28 -6.24 8.26
N SER A 45 4.20 -5.47 8.05
CA SER A 45 3.83 -4.95 6.72
C SER A 45 4.34 -3.52 6.56
N PRO A 46 5.32 -3.26 5.67
CA PRO A 46 5.71 -1.90 5.35
C PRO A 46 4.51 -1.10 4.86
N ALA A 47 4.34 0.11 5.40
CA ALA A 47 3.23 0.97 5.06
C ALA A 47 3.46 1.71 3.74
N GLU A 48 2.37 2.04 3.04
CA GLU A 48 2.40 2.91 1.85
C GLU A 48 2.71 4.39 2.20
N MET A 49 2.35 4.80 3.41
CA MET A 49 2.61 6.13 3.98
C MET A 49 2.90 5.96 5.47
N GLU A 50 3.70 6.87 6.03
CA GLU A 50 3.89 6.96 7.48
C GLU A 50 2.54 7.04 8.21
N SER A 51 2.44 6.33 9.33
CA SER A 51 1.23 6.38 10.14
C SER A 51 1.11 7.74 10.84
N GLY A 52 -0.11 8.26 10.99
CA GLY A 52 -0.39 9.41 11.87
C GLY A 52 -0.13 9.14 13.35
N PHE A 53 0.37 7.94 13.70
CA PHE A 53 0.72 7.48 15.02
C PHE A 53 2.23 7.32 15.21
N THR A 54 3.06 7.88 14.33
CA THR A 54 4.53 7.97 14.54
C THR A 54 4.89 8.66 15.86
N TRP A 55 3.96 9.44 16.43
CA TRP A 55 4.06 10.00 17.77
C TRP A 55 3.75 9.01 18.92
N LEU A 56 3.41 7.73 18.66
CA LEU A 56 3.18 6.65 19.66
C LEU A 56 4.30 5.59 19.69
N GLY A 57 5.31 5.67 18.82
CA GLY A 57 6.37 4.67 18.73
C GLY A 57 7.29 4.87 17.53
N ASP A 58 8.07 3.84 17.19
CA ASP A 58 8.90 3.82 15.98
C ASP A 58 7.97 3.99 14.76
N GLY A 59 8.26 4.94 13.87
CA GLY A 59 7.37 5.42 12.80
C GLY A 59 6.91 4.39 11.75
N GLY A 60 7.22 3.11 11.96
CA GLY A 60 7.03 2.02 11.00
C GLY A 60 7.97 2.15 9.81
N GLN A 61 8.22 1.04 9.11
CA GLN A 61 8.93 1.08 7.84
C GLN A 61 7.92 1.42 6.73
N THR A 62 8.31 2.30 5.82
CA THR A 62 7.56 2.53 4.57
C THR A 62 8.18 1.73 3.44
N LEU A 63 7.36 1.30 2.47
CA LEU A 63 7.86 0.60 1.29
C LEU A 63 8.85 1.48 0.51
N LEU A 64 8.49 2.75 0.28
CA LEU A 64 9.34 3.70 -0.43
C LEU A 64 10.68 3.90 0.27
N GLY A 65 10.68 4.10 1.60
CA GLY A 65 11.93 4.28 2.36
C GLY A 65 12.84 3.05 2.34
N LEU A 66 12.27 1.84 2.30
CA LEU A 66 13.04 0.60 2.10
C LEU A 66 13.67 0.55 0.71
N VAL A 67 12.91 0.87 -0.34
CA VAL A 67 13.39 0.91 -1.73
C VAL A 67 14.51 1.95 -1.89
N GLU A 68 14.29 3.18 -1.43
CA GLU A 68 15.26 4.27 -1.48
C GLU A 68 16.56 3.93 -0.72
N THR A 69 16.44 3.20 0.39
CA THR A 69 17.61 2.73 1.14
C THR A 69 18.43 1.72 0.33
N LEU A 70 17.77 0.76 -0.31
CA LEU A 70 18.43 -0.21 -1.18
C LEU A 70 19.09 0.48 -2.38
N ASP A 71 18.43 1.46 -3.00
CA ASP A 71 18.99 2.23 -4.11
C ASP A 71 20.16 3.13 -3.69
N THR A 72 20.09 3.72 -2.49
CA THR A 72 21.20 4.49 -1.91
C THR A 72 22.42 3.58 -1.70
N ILE A 73 22.22 2.38 -1.17
CA ILE A 73 23.30 1.40 -1.00
C ILE A 73 23.89 0.96 -2.36
N ALA A 74 23.07 0.90 -3.42
CA ALA A 74 23.54 0.51 -4.75
C ALA A 74 24.62 1.43 -5.30
N VAL A 75 24.55 2.73 -5.00
CA VAL A 75 25.52 3.74 -5.48
C VAL A 75 26.59 4.11 -4.44
N ASP A 76 26.52 3.56 -3.24
CA ASP A 76 27.50 3.81 -2.19
C ASP A 76 28.69 2.84 -2.27
N ASP A 77 29.87 3.38 -2.54
CA ASP A 77 31.12 2.62 -2.64
C ASP A 77 31.58 2.01 -1.29
N GLU A 78 31.02 2.43 -0.15
CA GLU A 78 31.31 1.83 1.16
C GLU A 78 30.84 0.37 1.22
N PHE A 79 29.67 0.07 0.66
CA PHE A 79 29.04 -1.24 0.78
C PHE A 79 29.42 -2.16 -0.36
N SER A 80 29.81 -3.39 -0.02
CA SER A 80 30.03 -4.49 -0.97
C SER A 80 28.79 -5.37 -1.16
N GLY A 81 27.78 -5.22 -0.29
CA GLY A 81 26.52 -5.94 -0.39
C GLY A 81 25.54 -5.62 0.74
N VAL A 82 24.41 -6.33 0.73
CA VAL A 82 23.29 -6.19 1.65
C VAL A 82 22.85 -7.57 2.15
N LEU A 83 22.66 -7.68 3.48
CA LEU A 83 21.91 -8.75 4.11
C LEU A 83 20.51 -8.22 4.45
N ILE A 84 19.49 -8.73 3.78
CA ILE A 84 18.08 -8.46 4.08
C ILE A 84 17.58 -9.54 5.04
N ARG A 85 17.13 -9.16 6.23
CA ARG A 85 16.55 -10.08 7.21
C ARG A 85 15.04 -9.89 7.26
N LEU A 86 14.29 -10.92 6.92
CA LEU A 86 12.84 -10.94 7.04
C LEU A 86 12.48 -11.39 8.45
N LYS A 87 11.97 -10.47 9.26
CA LYS A 87 11.61 -10.70 10.66
C LYS A 87 10.11 -10.47 10.81
N ASP A 88 9.35 -11.56 10.69
CA ASP A 88 7.88 -11.52 10.66
C ASP A 88 7.33 -10.60 9.56
N ALA A 89 8.05 -10.50 8.43
CA ALA A 89 7.65 -9.67 7.30
C ALA A 89 6.33 -10.18 6.70
N GLN A 90 5.42 -9.25 6.40
CA GLN A 90 4.10 -9.51 5.83
C GLN A 90 3.97 -8.68 4.55
N LEU A 91 4.74 -9.09 3.54
CA LEU A 91 4.81 -8.40 2.26
C LEU A 91 3.67 -8.84 1.34
N GLY A 92 3.04 -7.87 0.67
CA GLY A 92 2.17 -8.12 -0.48
C GLY A 92 2.96 -8.41 -1.76
N MET A 93 2.31 -9.02 -2.75
CA MET A 93 2.93 -9.37 -4.05
C MET A 93 3.58 -8.17 -4.75
N THR A 94 2.89 -7.04 -4.83
CA THR A 94 3.41 -5.84 -5.48
C THR A 94 4.54 -5.20 -4.67
N GLN A 95 4.54 -5.33 -3.34
CA GLN A 95 5.65 -4.88 -2.50
C GLN A 95 6.92 -5.72 -2.74
N VAL A 96 6.76 -7.04 -2.93
CA VAL A 96 7.87 -7.93 -3.35
C VAL A 96 8.41 -7.55 -4.72
N GLU A 97 7.55 -7.10 -5.64
CA GLU A 97 7.96 -6.64 -6.97
C GLU A 97 8.74 -5.32 -6.91
N GLU A 98 8.33 -4.35 -6.09
CA GLU A 98 9.04 -3.09 -5.88
C GLU A 98 10.40 -3.30 -5.17
N LEU A 99 10.42 -4.05 -4.05
CA LEU A 99 11.68 -4.42 -3.37
C LEU A 99 12.58 -5.25 -4.26
N GLY A 100 11.99 -6.15 -5.04
CA GLY A 100 12.68 -6.97 -6.02
C GLY A 100 13.36 -6.17 -7.12
N SER A 101 12.72 -5.09 -7.57
CA SER A 101 13.32 -4.12 -8.51
C SER A 101 14.56 -3.46 -7.93
N ALA A 102 14.48 -3.01 -6.67
CA ALA A 102 15.62 -2.44 -5.96
C ALA A 102 16.76 -3.45 -5.76
N ILE A 103 16.43 -4.71 -5.42
CA ILE A 103 17.41 -5.80 -5.32
C ILE A 103 18.10 -6.04 -6.66
N ARG A 104 17.38 -6.03 -7.78
CA ARG A 104 18.00 -6.17 -9.11
C ARG A 104 18.95 -5.01 -9.41
N ARG A 105 18.56 -3.77 -9.11
CA ARG A 105 19.44 -2.59 -9.28
C ARG A 105 20.71 -2.68 -8.44
N LEU A 106 20.61 -3.14 -7.18
CA LEU A 106 21.76 -3.44 -6.32
C LEU A 106 22.72 -4.44 -6.99
N ARG A 107 22.18 -5.55 -7.52
CA ARG A 107 22.98 -6.60 -8.18
C ARG A 107 23.60 -6.11 -9.48
N GLU A 108 22.89 -5.32 -10.27
CA GLU A 108 23.40 -4.67 -11.48
C GLU A 108 24.54 -3.68 -11.17
N ALA A 109 24.49 -3.02 -10.01
CA ALA A 109 25.59 -2.19 -9.48
C ALA A 109 26.77 -3.01 -8.92
N GLY A 110 26.70 -4.35 -8.99
CA GLY A 110 27.75 -5.26 -8.52
C GLY A 110 27.74 -5.49 -7.01
N LYS A 111 26.67 -5.07 -6.30
CA LYS A 111 26.49 -5.36 -4.88
C LYS A 111 25.91 -6.76 -4.73
N ARG A 112 26.45 -7.53 -3.78
CA ARG A 112 25.87 -8.83 -3.40
C ARG A 112 24.61 -8.62 -2.55
N VAL A 113 23.58 -9.43 -2.74
CA VAL A 113 22.38 -9.43 -1.89
C VAL A 113 22.10 -10.82 -1.34
N ASP A 114 22.05 -10.96 -0.02
CA ASP A 114 21.67 -12.18 0.68
C ASP A 114 20.37 -11.91 1.47
N VAL A 115 19.40 -12.82 1.39
CA VAL A 115 18.14 -12.74 2.14
C VAL A 115 18.13 -13.86 3.18
N PHE A 116 17.84 -13.52 4.43
CA PHE A 116 17.68 -14.48 5.51
C PHE A 116 16.28 -14.40 6.12
N ALA A 117 15.66 -15.55 6.39
CA ALA A 117 14.40 -15.64 7.09
C ALA A 117 14.32 -16.87 8.01
N GLU A 118 13.52 -16.78 9.08
CA GLU A 118 13.27 -17.91 9.99
C GLU A 118 12.38 -18.99 9.36
N GLY A 119 11.51 -18.57 8.44
CA GLY A 119 10.72 -19.41 7.56
C GLY A 119 10.48 -18.66 6.26
N TYR A 120 10.12 -19.39 5.22
CA TYR A 120 9.87 -18.82 3.90
C TYR A 120 8.43 -19.13 3.48
N GLY A 121 7.59 -18.12 3.41
CA GLY A 121 6.32 -18.18 2.71
C GLY A 121 6.47 -17.86 1.22
N THR A 122 5.35 -17.83 0.51
CA THR A 122 5.30 -17.54 -0.92
C THR A 122 5.99 -16.21 -1.28
N THR A 123 5.67 -15.13 -0.58
CA THR A 123 6.21 -13.80 -0.87
C THR A 123 7.68 -13.67 -0.48
N ASP A 124 8.10 -14.32 0.60
CA ASP A 124 9.50 -14.38 1.03
C ASP A 124 10.37 -15.12 0.01
N LEU A 125 9.86 -16.23 -0.57
CA LEU A 125 10.55 -16.98 -1.62
C LEU A 125 10.71 -16.16 -2.89
N LEU A 126 9.66 -15.44 -3.29
CA LEU A 126 9.69 -14.57 -4.46
C LEU A 126 10.68 -13.42 -4.28
N LEU A 127 10.81 -12.88 -3.06
CA LEU A 127 11.84 -11.88 -2.76
C LEU A 127 13.24 -12.52 -2.76
N GLY A 128 13.39 -13.65 -2.09
CA GLY A 128 14.64 -14.41 -2.01
C GLY A 128 15.17 -14.89 -3.36
N ALA A 129 14.27 -15.21 -4.31
CA ALA A 129 14.63 -15.60 -5.67
C ALA A 129 15.27 -14.45 -6.47
N GLN A 130 15.10 -13.21 -6.03
CA GLN A 130 15.70 -12.05 -6.70
C GLN A 130 17.10 -11.71 -6.15
N ALA A 131 17.47 -12.29 -5.01
CA ALA A 131 18.77 -12.13 -4.36
C ALA A 131 19.83 -13.10 -4.94
N ASP A 132 21.07 -12.98 -4.46
CA ASP A 132 22.13 -13.93 -4.78
C ASP A 132 22.06 -15.19 -3.91
N GLN A 133 21.56 -15.09 -2.68
CA GLN A 133 21.15 -16.23 -1.85
C GLN A 133 19.88 -15.94 -1.06
N ALA A 134 19.03 -16.96 -0.92
CA ALA A 134 18.08 -17.11 0.17
C ALA A 134 18.60 -18.14 1.17
N ILE A 135 18.60 -17.76 2.43
CA ILE A 135 19.18 -18.51 3.53
C ILE A 135 18.09 -18.70 4.57
N ILE A 136 17.77 -19.95 4.89
CA ILE A 136 16.79 -20.27 5.91
C ILE A 136 17.44 -20.60 7.24
N GLN A 137 16.78 -20.23 8.33
CA GLN A 137 17.10 -20.70 9.68
C GLN A 137 17.13 -22.25 9.76
N THR A 138 18.07 -22.78 10.53
CA THR A 138 18.07 -24.22 10.87
C THR A 138 16.76 -24.61 11.58
N GLY A 139 16.05 -25.61 11.04
CA GLY A 139 14.71 -26.02 11.49
C GLY A 139 13.55 -25.18 10.95
N GLY A 140 13.81 -24.15 10.14
CA GLY A 140 12.80 -23.33 9.48
C GLY A 140 11.97 -24.11 8.46
N ALA A 141 10.74 -23.64 8.24
CA ALA A 141 9.80 -24.23 7.28
C ALA A 141 9.69 -23.39 6.01
N VAL A 142 9.42 -24.06 4.89
CA VAL A 142 9.21 -23.45 3.57
C VAL A 142 7.83 -23.82 3.03
N SER A 143 7.08 -22.82 2.58
CA SER A 143 5.77 -22.97 1.96
C SER A 143 5.63 -22.18 0.67
N PHE A 144 5.38 -22.89 -0.42
CA PHE A 144 5.11 -22.44 -1.78
C PHE A 144 4.03 -23.31 -2.46
N PRO A 145 2.80 -23.36 -1.91
CA PRO A 145 1.75 -24.28 -2.39
C PRO A 145 1.11 -23.86 -3.71
N GLY A 146 1.43 -22.67 -4.25
CA GLY A 146 0.78 -22.08 -5.41
C GLY A 146 -0.35 -21.11 -5.00
N LEU A 147 -1.31 -20.91 -5.91
CA LEU A 147 -2.46 -20.03 -5.69
C LEU A 147 -3.74 -20.85 -5.47
N TYR A 148 -4.52 -20.41 -4.49
CA TYR A 148 -5.84 -20.95 -4.21
C TYR A 148 -6.77 -19.80 -3.85
N MET A 149 -7.97 -19.82 -4.41
CA MET A 149 -9.04 -18.87 -4.10
C MET A 149 -10.36 -19.63 -4.04
N GLU A 150 -11.20 -19.26 -3.09
CA GLU A 150 -12.58 -19.71 -3.00
C GLU A 150 -13.52 -18.52 -2.85
N GLU A 151 -14.69 -18.61 -3.48
CA GLU A 151 -15.73 -17.58 -3.41
C GLU A 151 -16.98 -18.17 -2.77
N MET A 152 -17.53 -17.46 -1.79
CA MET A 152 -18.79 -17.83 -1.16
C MET A 152 -19.96 -17.20 -1.89
N TYR A 153 -20.92 -18.02 -2.30
CA TYR A 153 -22.18 -17.56 -2.91
C TYR A 153 -23.32 -17.69 -1.90
N LEU A 154 -23.93 -16.56 -1.58
CA LEU A 154 -24.89 -16.38 -0.49
C LEU A 154 -26.32 -16.15 -0.99
N ALA A 155 -26.59 -16.14 -2.29
CA ALA A 155 -27.95 -15.85 -2.79
C ALA A 155 -29.00 -16.82 -2.23
N ASP A 156 -28.70 -18.11 -2.16
CA ASP A 156 -29.60 -19.12 -1.59
C ASP A 156 -29.82 -18.90 -0.08
N THR A 157 -28.75 -18.52 0.64
CA THR A 157 -28.83 -18.19 2.07
C THR A 157 -29.68 -16.94 2.30
N LEU A 158 -29.50 -15.91 1.47
CA LEU A 158 -30.26 -14.67 1.54
C LEU A 158 -31.75 -14.93 1.27
N ASP A 159 -32.08 -15.69 0.22
CA ASP A 159 -33.46 -16.08 -0.09
C ASP A 159 -34.08 -16.90 1.05
N TRP A 160 -33.32 -17.84 1.62
CA TRP A 160 -33.75 -18.62 2.78
C TRP A 160 -34.13 -17.75 3.99
N VAL A 161 -33.35 -16.73 4.33
CA VAL A 161 -33.70 -15.79 5.42
C VAL A 161 -34.79 -14.78 5.03
N GLY A 162 -35.16 -14.69 3.75
CA GLY A 162 -36.15 -13.72 3.25
C GLY A 162 -35.57 -12.36 2.88
N VAL A 163 -34.29 -12.31 2.53
CA VAL A 163 -33.60 -11.13 2.02
C VAL A 163 -33.36 -11.30 0.52
N LYS A 164 -33.77 -10.32 -0.28
CA LYS A 164 -33.53 -10.31 -1.74
C LYS A 164 -32.53 -9.23 -2.10
N ALA A 165 -31.39 -9.64 -2.64
CA ALA A 165 -30.39 -8.73 -3.19
C ALA A 165 -30.86 -8.20 -4.56
N GLN A 166 -31.30 -6.95 -4.61
CA GLN A 166 -31.65 -6.25 -5.85
C GLN A 166 -30.48 -5.37 -6.29
N LEU A 167 -29.41 -6.01 -6.73
CA LEU A 167 -28.21 -5.35 -7.21
C LEU A 167 -28.20 -5.36 -8.74
N VAL A 168 -28.05 -4.18 -9.34
CA VAL A 168 -27.96 -3.97 -10.79
C VAL A 168 -26.50 -3.76 -11.14
N GLN A 169 -26.02 -4.50 -12.14
CA GLN A 169 -24.71 -4.27 -12.75
C GLN A 169 -24.87 -3.76 -14.19
N VAL A 170 -23.92 -2.96 -14.63
CA VAL A 170 -23.67 -2.57 -16.01
C VAL A 170 -22.25 -3.02 -16.32
N GLY A 171 -22.14 -4.05 -17.17
CA GLY A 171 -20.92 -4.82 -17.39
C GLY A 171 -21.16 -6.32 -17.22
N ASP A 172 -20.98 -7.09 -18.29
CA ASP A 172 -21.15 -8.56 -18.27
C ASP A 172 -20.18 -9.27 -17.31
N TYR A 173 -18.98 -8.71 -17.12
CA TYR A 173 -17.92 -9.23 -16.23
C TYR A 173 -17.90 -8.53 -14.88
N LYS A 174 -18.85 -7.62 -14.60
CA LYS A 174 -18.91 -6.89 -13.33
C LYS A 174 -19.48 -7.79 -12.22
N GLY A 175 -18.65 -8.65 -11.64
CA GLY A 175 -19.09 -9.70 -10.73
C GLY A 175 -19.18 -9.35 -9.24
N ALA A 176 -18.91 -8.10 -8.84
CA ALA A 176 -18.84 -7.70 -7.43
C ALA A 176 -20.15 -7.90 -6.63
N ASN A 177 -21.29 -8.13 -7.30
CA ASN A 177 -22.59 -8.46 -6.70
C ASN A 177 -22.93 -9.96 -6.80
N GLU A 178 -22.18 -10.78 -7.55
CA GLU A 178 -22.57 -12.16 -7.85
C GLU A 178 -22.65 -13.03 -6.60
N GLN A 179 -21.71 -12.87 -5.66
CA GLN A 179 -21.73 -13.56 -4.36
C GLN A 179 -23.03 -13.33 -3.57
N MET A 180 -23.77 -12.24 -3.82
CA MET A 180 -25.04 -11.95 -3.15
C MET A 180 -26.27 -12.19 -4.04
N THR A 181 -26.10 -12.34 -5.35
CA THR A 181 -27.21 -12.40 -6.32
C THR A 181 -27.30 -13.72 -7.08
N ARG A 182 -26.27 -14.56 -6.99
CA ARG A 182 -26.20 -15.88 -7.63
C ARG A 182 -25.76 -16.94 -6.63
N SER A 183 -26.01 -18.20 -6.97
CA SER A 183 -25.58 -19.37 -6.18
C SER A 183 -24.26 -19.96 -6.70
N THR A 184 -23.83 -19.54 -7.91
CA THR A 184 -22.60 -19.93 -8.60
C THR A 184 -22.13 -18.77 -9.49
N PRO A 185 -20.84 -18.71 -9.88
CA PRO A 185 -20.36 -17.68 -10.82
C PRO A 185 -21.15 -17.70 -12.13
N SER A 186 -21.27 -16.54 -12.76
CA SER A 186 -21.58 -16.45 -14.19
C SER A 186 -20.40 -16.96 -15.03
N PRO A 187 -20.63 -17.42 -16.28
CA PRO A 187 -19.54 -17.81 -17.17
C PRO A 187 -18.51 -16.69 -17.40
N GLN A 188 -18.96 -15.44 -17.43
CA GLN A 188 -18.09 -14.27 -17.63
C GLN A 188 -17.21 -14.01 -16.41
N TRP A 189 -17.80 -14.04 -15.21
CA TRP A 189 -17.04 -13.87 -13.97
C TRP A 189 -16.03 -15.01 -13.79
N ASP A 190 -16.46 -16.26 -14.01
CA ASP A 190 -15.61 -17.45 -13.94
C ASP A 190 -14.41 -17.36 -14.90
N GLU A 191 -14.66 -16.97 -16.15
CA GLU A 191 -13.62 -16.76 -17.17
C GLU A 191 -12.60 -15.70 -16.71
N ASN A 192 -13.08 -14.53 -16.26
CA ASN A 192 -12.18 -13.42 -15.94
C ASN A 192 -11.38 -13.66 -14.67
N ILE A 193 -11.98 -14.24 -13.63
CA ILE A 193 -11.27 -14.61 -12.41
C ILE A 193 -10.27 -15.73 -12.67
N SER A 194 -10.62 -16.74 -13.47
CA SER A 194 -9.67 -17.80 -13.85
C SER A 194 -8.47 -17.22 -14.60
N SER A 195 -8.71 -16.38 -15.59
CA SER A 195 -7.63 -15.70 -16.34
C SER A 195 -6.78 -14.80 -15.45
N LEU A 196 -7.39 -14.12 -14.47
CA LEU A 196 -6.65 -13.28 -13.52
C LEU A 196 -5.71 -14.13 -12.66
N LEU A 197 -6.20 -15.26 -12.14
CA LEU A 197 -5.41 -16.20 -11.35
C LEU A 197 -4.27 -16.82 -12.17
N ASP A 198 -4.53 -17.19 -13.42
CA ASP A 198 -3.51 -17.73 -14.33
C ASP A 198 -2.37 -16.72 -14.53
N SER A 199 -2.69 -15.44 -14.79
CA SER A 199 -1.68 -14.39 -14.96
C SER A 199 -0.88 -14.11 -13.68
N ILE A 200 -1.54 -14.04 -12.50
CA ILE A 200 -0.83 -13.86 -11.21
C ILE A 200 0.08 -15.08 -10.95
N TYR A 201 -0.40 -16.29 -11.20
CA TYR A 201 0.39 -17.50 -11.01
C TYR A 201 1.61 -17.53 -11.92
N GLU A 202 1.45 -17.13 -13.19
CA GLU A 202 2.56 -17.07 -14.14
C GLU A 202 3.61 -16.02 -13.75
N ASN A 203 3.20 -14.87 -13.22
CA ASN A 203 4.13 -13.88 -12.67
C ASN A 203 4.98 -14.48 -11.53
N MET A 204 4.34 -15.19 -10.60
CA MET A 204 5.04 -15.87 -9.50
C MET A 204 6.02 -16.92 -10.01
N ARG A 205 5.59 -17.77 -10.96
CA ARG A 205 6.44 -18.80 -11.55
C ARG A 205 7.62 -18.19 -12.28
N THR A 206 7.40 -17.10 -13.02
CA THR A 206 8.47 -16.41 -13.78
C THR A 206 9.58 -15.91 -12.85
N VAL A 207 9.22 -15.33 -11.70
CA VAL A 207 10.20 -14.89 -10.69
C VAL A 207 11.00 -16.08 -10.16
N MET A 208 10.34 -17.17 -9.77
CA MET A 208 11.03 -18.36 -9.25
C MET A 208 11.92 -19.03 -10.30
N ARG A 209 11.41 -19.24 -11.53
CA ARG A 209 12.17 -19.86 -12.62
C ARG A 209 13.42 -19.06 -12.95
N THR A 210 13.29 -17.74 -13.06
CA THR A 210 14.41 -16.85 -13.38
C THR A 210 15.41 -16.78 -12.23
N GLY A 211 14.91 -16.61 -11.01
CA GLY A 211 15.73 -16.43 -9.82
C GLY A 211 16.48 -17.67 -9.37
N ARG A 212 15.88 -18.86 -9.55
CA ARG A 212 16.46 -20.15 -9.17
C ARG A 212 17.04 -20.95 -10.33
N GLY A 213 16.93 -20.44 -11.56
CA GLY A 213 17.41 -21.14 -12.76
C GLY A 213 16.67 -22.46 -13.02
N MET A 214 15.38 -22.52 -12.68
CA MET A 214 14.55 -23.72 -12.79
C MET A 214 13.73 -23.74 -14.09
N THR A 215 13.54 -24.93 -14.64
CA THR A 215 12.49 -25.22 -15.62
C THR A 215 11.11 -25.33 -14.96
N ASP A 216 10.04 -25.30 -15.77
CA ASP A 216 8.69 -25.50 -15.25
C ASP A 216 8.51 -26.84 -14.53
N ALA A 217 9.09 -27.92 -15.07
CA ALA A 217 8.98 -29.24 -14.48
C ALA A 217 9.73 -29.37 -13.15
N GLU A 218 10.89 -28.71 -13.02
CA GLU A 218 11.63 -28.67 -11.76
C GLU A 218 10.88 -27.87 -10.70
N LEU A 219 10.29 -26.72 -11.09
CA LEU A 219 9.48 -25.92 -10.18
C LEU A 219 8.22 -26.69 -9.72
N ASP A 220 7.55 -27.41 -10.62
CA ASP A 220 6.38 -28.22 -10.28
C ASP A 220 6.73 -29.32 -9.25
N GLU A 221 7.85 -30.01 -9.44
CA GLU A 221 8.29 -31.05 -8.48
C GLU A 221 8.70 -30.44 -7.14
N ALA A 222 9.36 -29.29 -7.14
CA ALA A 222 9.68 -28.57 -5.91
C ALA A 222 8.40 -28.14 -5.15
N MET A 223 7.41 -27.60 -5.86
CA MET A 223 6.11 -27.20 -5.31
C MET A 223 5.33 -28.37 -4.70
N ARG A 224 5.50 -29.59 -5.23
CA ARG A 224 4.80 -30.80 -4.74
C ARG A 224 5.12 -31.14 -3.28
N VAL A 225 6.33 -30.80 -2.84
CA VAL A 225 6.77 -31.02 -1.45
C VAL A 225 6.76 -29.73 -0.63
N ALA A 226 6.92 -28.57 -1.27
CA ALA A 226 6.97 -27.27 -0.64
C ALA A 226 5.63 -26.72 -0.14
N TRP A 227 4.62 -27.53 0.16
CA TRP A 227 3.44 -27.02 0.90
C TRP A 227 3.75 -26.88 2.40
N MET A 228 4.65 -27.71 2.93
CA MET A 228 5.25 -27.64 4.27
C MET A 228 6.63 -28.33 4.28
N ALA A 229 7.56 -27.86 3.44
CA ALA A 229 8.91 -28.44 3.39
C ALA A 229 9.76 -27.99 4.58
N THR A 230 10.67 -28.85 4.99
CA THR A 230 11.79 -28.49 5.87
C THR A 230 12.86 -27.72 5.10
N GLY A 231 13.75 -27.00 5.81
CA GLY A 231 14.89 -26.34 5.18
C GLY A 231 15.77 -27.28 4.35
N ASP A 232 16.02 -28.50 4.82
CA ASP A 232 16.79 -29.51 4.07
C ASP A 232 16.10 -29.88 2.74
N GLU A 233 14.78 -30.17 2.78
CA GLU A 233 13.99 -30.48 1.58
C GLU A 233 13.95 -29.31 0.59
N ALA A 234 13.87 -28.07 1.11
CA ALA A 234 13.85 -26.87 0.27
C ALA A 234 15.21 -26.56 -0.37
N VAL A 235 16.31 -26.89 0.29
CA VAL A 235 17.66 -26.82 -0.28
C VAL A 235 17.84 -27.91 -1.34
N GLU A 236 17.41 -29.15 -1.06
CA GLU A 236 17.45 -30.25 -2.02
C GLU A 236 16.60 -29.96 -3.26
N SER A 237 15.44 -29.32 -3.10
CA SER A 237 14.56 -28.93 -4.21
C SER A 237 15.04 -27.66 -4.94
N GLY A 238 16.08 -26.98 -4.45
CA GLY A 238 16.63 -25.76 -5.04
C GLY A 238 15.81 -24.48 -4.79
N LEU A 239 14.81 -24.50 -3.91
CA LEU A 239 14.00 -23.31 -3.59
C LEU A 239 14.77 -22.33 -2.68
N ILE A 240 15.69 -22.87 -1.86
CA ILE A 240 16.55 -22.16 -0.92
C ILE A 240 18.01 -22.56 -1.19
N ASP A 241 18.95 -21.63 -1.00
CA ASP A 241 20.36 -21.86 -1.30
C ASP A 241 21.12 -22.50 -0.13
N ALA A 242 20.77 -22.13 1.11
CA ALA A 242 21.45 -22.64 2.29
C ALA A 242 20.54 -22.64 3.53
N GLN A 243 20.86 -23.55 4.45
CA GLN A 243 20.30 -23.58 5.79
C GLN A 243 21.38 -23.28 6.82
N VAL A 244 21.19 -22.24 7.63
CA VAL A 244 22.18 -21.75 8.59
C VAL A 244 21.47 -21.29 9.85
N ASP A 245 21.98 -21.67 11.04
CA ASP A 245 21.47 -21.11 12.30
C ASP A 245 21.88 -19.64 12.42
N LEU A 246 20.96 -18.76 12.86
CA LEU A 246 21.19 -17.31 12.91
C LEU A 246 22.49 -16.89 13.63
N PRO A 247 22.93 -17.51 14.75
CA PRO A 247 24.22 -17.21 15.38
C PRO A 247 25.43 -17.50 14.49
N ASP A 248 25.32 -18.48 13.59
CA ASP A 248 26.38 -18.92 12.68
C ASP A 248 26.34 -18.16 11.33
N LEU A 249 25.25 -17.44 11.05
CA LEU A 249 25.06 -16.66 9.81
C LEU A 249 26.21 -15.68 9.52
N PRO A 250 26.75 -14.91 10.49
CA PRO A 250 27.88 -14.03 10.24
C PRO A 250 29.15 -14.79 9.80
N GLU A 251 29.41 -15.97 10.38
CA GLU A 251 30.57 -16.79 10.01
C GLU A 251 30.38 -17.41 8.62
N TYR A 252 29.19 -17.93 8.33
CA TYR A 252 28.83 -18.43 7.00
C TYR A 252 29.06 -17.36 5.92
N LEU A 253 28.51 -16.15 6.13
CA LEU A 253 28.65 -15.06 5.17
C LEU A 253 30.09 -14.55 5.06
N GLN A 254 30.89 -14.54 6.14
CA GLN A 254 32.33 -14.27 6.02
C GLN A 254 33.03 -15.24 5.08
N GLY A 255 32.65 -16.52 5.09
CA GLY A 255 33.11 -17.50 4.12
C GLY A 255 32.72 -17.14 2.68
N VAL A 256 31.47 -16.71 2.49
CA VAL A 256 30.93 -16.27 1.19
C VAL A 256 31.65 -15.02 0.65
N TYR A 257 31.91 -14.03 1.50
CA TYR A 257 32.66 -12.81 1.17
C TYR A 257 34.20 -13.03 1.12
N GLY A 258 34.68 -14.23 1.45
CA GLY A 258 36.10 -14.59 1.40
C GLY A 258 36.96 -14.01 2.53
N GLY A 259 36.37 -13.61 3.66
CA GLY A 259 37.10 -13.05 4.80
C GLY A 259 36.20 -12.32 5.80
N ALA A 260 36.82 -11.57 6.72
CA ALA A 260 36.11 -10.76 7.69
C ALA A 260 35.22 -9.70 7.01
N VAL A 261 34.02 -9.49 7.55
CA VAL A 261 33.01 -8.54 7.05
C VAL A 261 32.73 -7.50 8.13
N THR A 262 32.58 -6.23 7.73
CA THR A 262 32.10 -5.15 8.60
C THR A 262 30.58 -5.05 8.46
N TRP A 263 29.84 -5.34 9.52
CA TRP A 263 28.37 -5.28 9.50
C TRP A 263 27.88 -3.90 9.91
N VAL A 264 27.10 -3.25 9.05
CA VAL A 264 26.51 -1.94 9.33
C VAL A 264 25.00 -2.08 9.34
N LYS A 265 24.38 -2.00 10.52
CA LYS A 265 22.94 -2.11 10.66
C LYS A 265 22.27 -0.77 10.35
N ASP A 266 21.24 -0.81 9.50
CA ASP A 266 20.39 0.32 9.12
C ASP A 266 21.20 1.60 8.79
N PRO A 267 22.12 1.54 7.81
CA PRO A 267 23.13 2.58 7.58
C PRO A 267 22.55 3.97 7.29
N TYR A 268 21.36 4.02 6.70
CA TYR A 268 20.68 5.25 6.29
C TYR A 268 19.45 5.58 7.13
N ALA A 269 19.27 4.89 8.27
CA ALA A 269 18.15 5.07 9.21
C ALA A 269 16.78 5.22 8.51
N VAL A 270 16.16 4.08 8.15
CA VAL A 270 14.75 3.99 7.68
C VAL A 270 13.74 4.38 8.78
N ARG A 271 14.23 4.60 10.00
CA ARG A 271 13.43 4.88 11.19
C ARG A 271 13.58 6.35 11.56
N GLN A 272 12.54 7.14 11.31
CA GLN A 272 12.44 8.44 11.97
C GLN A 272 12.16 8.21 13.46
N ALA A 273 13.05 8.72 14.31
CA ALA A 273 12.93 8.59 15.75
C ALA A 273 11.59 9.19 16.23
N GLY A 274 10.70 8.32 16.72
CA GLY A 274 9.52 8.75 17.47
C GLY A 274 9.93 9.52 18.73
N PRO A 275 9.07 10.40 19.25
CA PRO A 275 9.36 11.17 20.45
C PRO A 275 9.57 10.26 21.66
N ASP A 276 10.55 10.63 22.51
CA ASP A 276 10.86 9.90 23.75
C ASP A 276 9.71 10.01 24.77
N PHE A 277 8.92 8.94 24.91
CA PHE A 277 7.80 8.84 25.86
C PHE A 277 8.22 8.82 27.33
N SER A 278 9.51 8.76 27.64
CA SER A 278 9.97 8.94 29.01
C SER A 278 9.69 10.38 29.51
N ASN A 279 9.44 11.34 28.60
CA ASN A 279 9.15 12.72 28.93
C ASN A 279 7.66 13.11 28.67
N PRO A 280 6.82 13.23 29.72
CA PRO A 280 5.42 13.60 29.57
C PRO A 280 5.21 15.02 29.00
N PHE A 281 6.19 15.92 29.08
CA PHE A 281 6.11 17.25 28.47
C PHE A 281 6.23 17.21 26.94
N ALA A 282 6.91 16.20 26.37
CA ALA A 282 7.04 16.04 24.92
C ALA A 282 5.70 15.70 24.27
N LEU A 283 4.91 14.84 24.90
CA LEU A 283 3.55 14.50 24.49
C LEU A 283 2.62 15.72 24.48
N PHE A 284 2.63 16.53 25.56
CA PHE A 284 1.82 17.76 25.64
C PHE A 284 2.22 18.82 24.61
N ALA A 285 3.51 18.91 24.24
CA ALA A 285 3.97 19.83 23.20
C ALA A 285 3.53 19.42 21.78
N GLN A 286 3.09 18.18 21.60
CA GLN A 286 2.67 17.62 20.32
C GLN A 286 1.14 17.71 20.10
N ILE A 287 0.36 17.79 21.19
CA ILE A 287 -1.13 17.92 21.20
C ILE A 287 -1.66 19.21 20.54
N GLY A 288 -0.81 20.15 20.13
CA GLY A 288 -1.23 21.42 19.48
C GLY A 288 -0.46 21.79 18.22
N LYS A 289 0.38 20.90 17.68
CA LYS A 289 1.08 21.15 16.41
C LYS A 289 0.22 20.61 15.26
N PRO A 290 -0.24 21.45 14.31
CA PRO A 290 -0.87 20.93 13.11
C PRO A 290 0.12 20.01 12.38
N SER A 291 -0.34 18.89 11.83
CA SER A 291 0.43 18.04 10.90
C SER A 291 0.57 18.75 9.56
N LYS A 292 1.28 19.89 9.56
CA LYS A 292 1.45 20.68 8.36
C LYS A 292 2.69 20.22 7.62
N ILE A 293 2.49 19.69 6.41
CA ILE A 293 3.56 19.40 5.46
C ILE A 293 4.31 20.71 5.21
N THR A 294 5.62 20.68 5.41
CA THR A 294 6.51 21.81 5.14
C THR A 294 7.25 21.51 3.85
N VAL A 295 7.23 22.45 2.90
CA VAL A 295 7.91 22.35 1.61
C VAL A 295 8.81 23.57 1.49
N ASP A 296 10.13 23.36 1.54
CA ASP A 296 11.14 24.41 1.46
C ASP A 296 12.18 24.19 0.35
N HIS A 297 12.10 23.05 -0.35
CA HIS A 297 12.93 22.68 -1.50
C HIS A 297 12.04 22.26 -2.68
N PRO A 298 12.57 22.13 -3.92
CA PRO A 298 11.83 21.50 -5.01
C PRO A 298 11.31 20.12 -4.61
N THR A 299 10.05 19.81 -4.91
CA THR A 299 9.41 18.62 -4.33
C THR A 299 8.54 17.89 -5.34
N VAL A 300 8.51 16.56 -5.26
CA VAL A 300 7.51 15.70 -5.88
C VAL A 300 6.49 15.30 -4.81
N ALA A 301 5.21 15.60 -5.03
CA ALA A 301 4.16 15.21 -4.10
C ALA A 301 3.60 13.82 -4.45
N VAL A 302 3.39 12.96 -3.46
CA VAL A 302 2.68 11.68 -3.62
C VAL A 302 1.29 11.81 -3.03
N LEU A 303 0.26 11.83 -3.87
CA LEU A 303 -1.15 11.89 -3.47
C LEU A 303 -1.73 10.48 -3.36
N HIS A 304 -1.99 10.03 -2.14
CA HIS A 304 -2.45 8.67 -1.84
C HIS A 304 -3.97 8.55 -1.95
N ILE A 305 -4.41 7.55 -2.71
CA ILE A 305 -5.80 7.10 -2.81
C ILE A 305 -5.82 5.63 -2.43
N ASN A 306 -5.85 5.41 -1.12
CA ASN A 306 -5.77 4.08 -0.50
C ASN A 306 -7.11 3.70 0.15
N GLY A 307 -7.60 2.51 -0.16
CA GLY A 307 -8.82 1.94 0.41
C GLY A 307 -10.07 2.24 -0.41
N THR A 308 -11.24 1.96 0.18
CA THR A 308 -12.52 2.16 -0.50
C THR A 308 -12.81 3.65 -0.70
N ILE A 309 -13.18 4.05 -1.91
CA ILE A 309 -13.53 5.43 -2.24
C ILE A 309 -14.92 5.75 -1.72
N ILE A 310 -15.02 6.78 -0.87
CA ILE A 310 -16.29 7.22 -0.26
C ILE A 310 -16.56 8.71 -0.49
N ASP A 311 -17.82 9.09 -0.31
CA ASP A 311 -18.21 10.49 -0.29
C ASP A 311 -17.80 11.16 1.02
N GLY A 312 -17.36 12.42 0.96
CA GLY A 312 -16.99 13.17 2.15
C GLY A 312 -15.54 12.95 2.54
N ASP A 313 -15.29 12.76 3.83
CA ASP A 313 -13.94 12.78 4.42
C ASP A 313 -13.38 11.36 4.56
N SER A 314 -12.06 11.22 4.41
CA SER A 314 -11.35 9.95 4.62
C SER A 314 -11.53 9.46 6.05
N SER A 315 -11.51 8.14 6.24
CA SER A 315 -11.54 7.50 7.55
C SER A 315 -10.45 6.44 7.62
N SER A 316 -9.65 6.47 8.69
CA SER A 316 -8.57 5.52 8.96
C SER A 316 -9.06 4.13 9.42
N GLY A 317 -10.38 3.92 9.48
CA GLY A 317 -10.96 2.70 10.04
C GLY A 317 -11.13 2.79 11.56
N GLY A 318 -12.13 2.11 12.10
CA GLY A 318 -12.37 2.08 13.55
C GLY A 318 -11.45 1.10 14.26
N PHE A 319 -11.08 1.36 15.52
CA PHE A 319 -10.28 0.47 16.37
C PHE A 319 -10.88 -0.96 16.51
N PHE A 320 -12.17 -1.11 16.25
CA PHE A 320 -12.92 -2.38 16.33
C PHE A 320 -13.05 -3.12 14.99
N GLY A 321 -12.30 -2.71 13.96
CA GLY A 321 -12.37 -3.30 12.64
C GLY A 321 -13.28 -2.49 11.71
N GLY A 322 -12.71 -2.11 10.58
CA GLY A 322 -13.31 -1.39 9.47
C GLY A 322 -12.16 -0.93 8.58
N GLY A 323 -12.16 -1.33 7.30
CA GLY A 323 -11.08 -0.97 6.38
C GLY A 323 -10.92 0.54 6.25
N SER A 324 -9.70 0.98 5.93
CA SER A 324 -9.46 2.39 5.57
C SER A 324 -10.30 2.78 4.35
N SER A 325 -10.72 4.04 4.32
CA SER A 325 -11.48 4.62 3.23
C SER A 325 -10.95 5.99 2.87
N VAL A 326 -11.00 6.31 1.59
CA VAL A 326 -10.52 7.57 1.05
C VAL A 326 -11.69 8.43 0.59
N GLY A 327 -11.81 9.61 1.18
CA GLY A 327 -12.91 10.53 0.98
C GLY A 327 -12.63 11.56 -0.11
N SER A 328 -13.63 11.84 -0.95
CA SER A 328 -13.53 12.86 -2.01
C SER A 328 -13.24 14.28 -1.52
N ARG A 329 -13.69 14.66 -0.32
CA ARG A 329 -13.40 15.96 0.29
C ARG A 329 -11.93 16.05 0.71
N THR A 330 -11.41 15.01 1.37
CA THR A 330 -10.01 14.96 1.80
C THR A 330 -9.07 15.07 0.61
N ILE A 331 -9.30 14.27 -0.45
CA ILE A 331 -8.47 14.33 -1.66
C ILE A 331 -8.60 15.67 -2.38
N ARG A 332 -9.80 16.22 -2.47
CA ARG A 332 -9.98 17.56 -3.05
C ARG A 332 -9.19 18.62 -2.28
N ASN A 333 -9.23 18.60 -0.95
CA ASN A 333 -8.50 19.56 -0.12
C ASN A 333 -6.98 19.41 -0.31
N ALA A 334 -6.46 18.18 -0.33
CA ALA A 334 -5.06 17.90 -0.61
C ALA A 334 -4.62 18.43 -1.99
N ILE A 335 -5.45 18.27 -3.02
CA ILE A 335 -5.17 18.83 -4.36
C ILE A 335 -5.10 20.36 -4.31
N GLU A 336 -6.00 21.02 -3.58
CA GLU A 336 -5.96 22.50 -3.44
C GLU A 336 -4.73 22.98 -2.65
N GLU A 337 -4.22 22.19 -1.71
CA GLU A 337 -2.95 22.46 -1.03
C GLU A 337 -1.76 22.33 -1.99
N ILE A 338 -1.70 21.25 -2.75
CA ILE A 338 -0.65 20.99 -3.74
C ILE A 338 -0.62 22.10 -4.82
N LEU A 339 -1.79 22.54 -5.28
CA LEU A 339 -1.92 23.61 -6.27
C LEU A 339 -1.37 24.95 -5.77
N LYS A 340 -1.52 25.25 -4.48
CA LYS A 340 -1.08 26.51 -3.87
C LYS A 340 0.42 26.54 -3.59
N GLU A 341 1.09 25.39 -3.56
CA GLU A 341 2.50 25.29 -3.21
C GLU A 341 3.40 25.35 -4.46
N PRO A 342 4.09 26.47 -4.75
CA PRO A 342 4.93 26.62 -5.94
C PRO A 342 6.18 25.74 -5.96
N LEU A 343 6.64 25.23 -4.82
CA LEU A 343 7.81 24.36 -4.73
C LEU A 343 7.51 22.91 -5.12
N ILE A 344 6.25 22.48 -5.07
CA ILE A 344 5.85 21.19 -5.65
C ILE A 344 5.91 21.30 -7.18
N LYS A 345 6.78 20.51 -7.80
CA LYS A 345 7.08 20.55 -9.25
C LYS A 345 6.32 19.50 -10.05
N GLY A 346 5.90 18.41 -9.42
CA GLY A 346 5.14 17.34 -10.04
C GLY A 346 4.44 16.49 -8.98
N VAL A 347 3.51 15.63 -9.43
CA VAL A 347 2.69 14.81 -8.54
C VAL A 347 2.62 13.37 -9.04
N ILE A 348 2.79 12.41 -8.13
CA ILE A 348 2.45 11.01 -8.34
C ILE A 348 1.16 10.72 -7.57
N VAL A 349 0.11 10.26 -8.25
CA VAL A 349 -1.09 9.74 -7.59
C VAL A 349 -0.84 8.25 -7.30
N ARG A 350 -0.64 7.89 -6.04
CA ARG A 350 -0.48 6.48 -5.61
C ARG A 350 -1.85 5.88 -5.35
N VAL A 351 -2.27 4.95 -6.19
CA VAL A 351 -3.61 4.32 -6.11
C VAL A 351 -3.49 2.90 -5.60
N ASP A 352 -4.20 2.61 -4.51
CA ASP A 352 -4.43 1.25 -4.01
C ASP A 352 -5.88 1.12 -3.53
N SER A 353 -6.80 0.94 -4.49
CA SER A 353 -8.24 1.02 -4.26
C SER A 353 -9.04 0.03 -5.13
N PRO A 354 -10.01 -0.69 -4.53
CA PRO A 354 -11.00 -1.46 -5.27
C PRO A 354 -12.09 -0.59 -5.92
N GLY A 355 -12.05 0.73 -5.69
CA GLY A 355 -13.08 1.67 -6.09
C GLY A 355 -14.08 1.98 -4.98
N GLY A 356 -15.32 2.28 -5.35
CA GLY A 356 -16.37 2.68 -4.41
C GLY A 356 -17.35 3.66 -5.04
N SER A 357 -17.61 4.78 -4.36
CA SER A 357 -18.56 5.79 -4.79
C SER A 357 -18.19 6.41 -6.15
N ALA A 358 -19.11 6.31 -7.11
CA ALA A 358 -18.94 6.88 -8.45
C ALA A 358 -18.85 8.42 -8.44
N ILE A 359 -19.59 9.09 -7.55
CA ILE A 359 -19.55 10.56 -7.47
C ILE A 359 -18.24 11.04 -6.82
N ALA A 360 -17.75 10.32 -5.80
CA ALA A 360 -16.44 10.61 -5.23
C ALA A 360 -15.31 10.42 -6.24
N SER A 361 -15.34 9.32 -7.03
CA SER A 361 -14.38 9.10 -8.11
C SER A 361 -14.41 10.20 -9.17
N GLU A 362 -15.59 10.69 -9.58
CA GLU A 362 -15.68 11.82 -10.53
C GLU A 362 -15.12 13.12 -9.91
N ILE A 363 -15.38 13.40 -8.63
CA ILE A 363 -14.81 14.57 -7.94
C ILE A 363 -13.28 14.50 -7.93
N MET A 364 -12.72 13.32 -7.61
CA MET A 364 -11.28 13.09 -7.62
C MET A 364 -10.69 13.20 -9.03
N TRP A 365 -11.32 12.59 -10.04
CA TRP A 365 -10.91 12.69 -11.45
C TRP A 365 -10.88 14.14 -11.94
N GLN A 366 -11.93 14.90 -11.67
CA GLN A 366 -11.99 16.32 -12.00
C GLN A 366 -10.91 17.12 -11.26
N GLY A 367 -10.64 16.79 -9.99
CA GLY A 367 -9.58 17.41 -9.20
C GLY A 367 -8.20 17.17 -9.79
N ILE A 368 -7.87 15.92 -10.10
CA ILE A 368 -6.59 15.54 -10.70
C ILE A 368 -6.45 16.13 -12.10
N THR A 369 -7.52 16.21 -12.87
CA THR A 369 -7.52 16.88 -14.18
C THR A 369 -7.20 18.38 -14.06
N ARG A 370 -7.73 19.07 -13.03
CA ARG A 370 -7.37 20.47 -12.75
C ARG A 370 -5.91 20.60 -12.33
N LEU A 371 -5.44 19.69 -11.47
CA LEU A 371 -4.05 19.65 -11.02
C LEU A 371 -3.08 19.47 -12.20
N ARG A 372 -3.40 18.54 -13.10
CA ARG A 372 -2.66 18.25 -14.33
C ARG A 372 -2.55 19.44 -15.28
N ALA A 373 -3.54 20.33 -15.28
CA ALA A 373 -3.49 21.54 -16.11
C ALA A 373 -2.38 22.53 -15.66
N GLU A 374 -1.89 22.41 -14.42
CA GLU A 374 -0.90 23.33 -13.82
C GLU A 374 0.46 22.65 -13.55
N LYS A 375 0.46 21.35 -13.23
CA LYS A 375 1.65 20.57 -12.85
C LYS A 375 1.60 19.18 -13.49
N PRO A 376 2.72 18.55 -13.89
CA PRO A 376 2.70 17.16 -14.35
C PRO A 376 2.15 16.22 -13.29
N VAL A 377 1.24 15.32 -13.69
CA VAL A 377 0.61 14.34 -12.79
C VAL A 377 0.69 12.94 -13.39
N TRP A 378 1.48 12.08 -12.76
CA TRP A 378 1.60 10.67 -13.11
C TRP A 378 0.91 9.82 -12.04
N VAL A 379 0.71 8.53 -12.32
CA VAL A 379 0.02 7.58 -11.44
C VAL A 379 0.93 6.38 -11.22
N SER A 380 0.99 5.89 -9.99
CA SER A 380 1.58 4.61 -9.64
C SER A 380 0.53 3.75 -8.95
N VAL A 381 0.37 2.50 -9.39
CA VAL A 381 -0.58 1.55 -8.80
C VAL A 381 0.15 0.63 -7.83
N GLY A 382 -0.36 0.58 -6.59
CA GLY A 382 0.05 -0.41 -5.60
C GLY A 382 -0.57 -1.77 -5.89
N GLY A 383 -1.33 -2.32 -4.94
CA GLY A 383 -2.02 -3.59 -5.12
C GLY A 383 -3.13 -3.54 -6.18
N MET A 384 -3.98 -2.51 -6.13
CA MET A 384 -5.17 -2.45 -6.99
C MET A 384 -5.55 -1.03 -7.45
N ALA A 385 -6.00 -0.90 -8.69
CA ALA A 385 -6.73 0.26 -9.18
C ALA A 385 -7.92 -0.19 -10.03
N ALA A 386 -8.98 -0.65 -9.36
CA ALA A 386 -10.17 -1.20 -9.99
C ALA A 386 -11.39 -0.28 -9.81
N SER A 387 -12.33 -0.32 -10.75
CA SER A 387 -13.59 0.42 -10.71
C SER A 387 -13.35 1.93 -10.49
N GLY A 388 -13.77 2.49 -9.34
CA GLY A 388 -13.49 3.88 -8.99
C GLY A 388 -12.00 4.20 -8.89
N GLY A 389 -11.15 3.23 -8.57
CA GLY A 389 -9.68 3.37 -8.61
C GLY A 389 -9.17 3.55 -10.03
N PHE A 390 -9.66 2.75 -10.98
CA PHE A 390 -9.33 2.90 -12.40
C PHE A 390 -9.87 4.22 -12.99
N TYR A 391 -11.06 4.63 -12.53
CA TYR A 391 -11.64 5.93 -12.85
C TYR A 391 -10.65 7.03 -12.49
N VAL A 392 -10.12 7.04 -11.28
CA VAL A 392 -9.18 8.08 -10.85
C VAL A 392 -7.82 7.95 -11.55
N LEU A 393 -7.31 6.73 -11.71
CA LEU A 393 -6.10 6.44 -12.48
C LEU A 393 -6.14 7.04 -13.88
N SER A 394 -7.30 7.03 -14.55
CA SER A 394 -7.43 7.59 -15.90
C SER A 394 -7.31 9.12 -15.95
N ALA A 395 -7.18 9.83 -14.83
CA ALA A 395 -6.89 11.26 -14.85
C ALA A 395 -5.39 11.57 -15.11
N GLY A 396 -4.50 10.61 -14.84
CA GLY A 396 -3.05 10.76 -14.96
C GLY A 396 -2.54 10.85 -16.40
N GLU A 397 -1.33 11.38 -16.56
CA GLU A 397 -0.62 11.47 -17.84
C GLU A 397 0.10 10.19 -18.21
N LYS A 398 0.81 9.65 -17.23
CA LYS A 398 1.57 8.41 -17.33
C LYS A 398 1.21 7.52 -16.14
N VAL A 399 1.04 6.23 -16.37
CA VAL A 399 0.57 5.24 -15.40
C VAL A 399 1.58 4.11 -15.30
N PHE A 400 2.07 3.89 -14.09
CA PHE A 400 2.91 2.76 -13.71
C PHE A 400 2.09 1.73 -12.95
N VAL A 401 2.32 0.46 -13.26
CA VAL A 401 1.73 -0.69 -12.57
C VAL A 401 2.82 -1.68 -12.23
N ASN A 402 2.70 -2.35 -11.09
CA ASN A 402 3.53 -3.52 -10.82
C ASN A 402 3.01 -4.70 -11.67
N PRO A 403 3.85 -5.72 -11.99
CA PRO A 403 3.41 -6.86 -12.77
C PRO A 403 2.15 -7.51 -12.21
N SER A 404 2.04 -7.67 -10.89
CA SER A 404 0.88 -8.29 -10.23
C SER A 404 -0.17 -7.29 -9.73
N SER A 405 -0.07 -5.99 -10.05
CA SER A 405 -1.15 -5.04 -9.75
C SER A 405 -2.45 -5.45 -10.45
N ILE A 406 -3.60 -5.25 -9.80
CA ILE A 406 -4.90 -5.53 -10.40
C ILE A 406 -5.56 -4.22 -10.85
N VAL A 407 -5.89 -4.10 -12.13
CA VAL A 407 -6.52 -2.90 -12.70
C VAL A 407 -7.80 -3.21 -13.45
N GLY A 408 -8.54 -2.17 -13.83
CA GLY A 408 -9.74 -2.27 -14.67
C GLY A 408 -11.02 -2.22 -13.85
N SER A 409 -11.87 -3.24 -13.97
CA SER A 409 -13.25 -3.25 -13.50
C SER A 409 -14.06 -2.03 -13.95
N ILE A 410 -13.85 -1.60 -15.21
CA ILE A 410 -14.59 -0.49 -15.83
C ILE A 410 -16.03 -0.95 -16.06
N GLY A 411 -16.88 -0.66 -15.10
CA GLY A 411 -18.26 -1.13 -15.00
C GLY A 411 -18.88 -0.58 -13.73
N VAL A 412 -20.21 -0.59 -13.65
CA VAL A 412 -20.96 0.00 -12.53
C VAL A 412 -21.81 -1.06 -11.88
N VAL A 413 -21.87 -1.07 -10.56
CA VAL A 413 -22.77 -1.95 -9.80
C VAL A 413 -23.39 -1.15 -8.65
N GLY A 414 -24.64 -1.45 -8.33
CA GLY A 414 -25.29 -0.88 -7.17
C GLY A 414 -26.72 -1.34 -7.01
N GLY A 415 -27.26 -1.18 -5.81
CA GLY A 415 -28.69 -1.35 -5.59
C GLY A 415 -29.06 -1.45 -4.13
N LYS A 416 -30.04 -2.29 -3.81
CA LYS A 416 -30.57 -2.43 -2.44
C LYS A 416 -30.84 -3.88 -2.06
N TYR A 417 -31.03 -4.09 -0.77
CA TYR A 417 -31.63 -5.31 -0.24
C TYR A 417 -33.10 -5.05 0.08
N SER A 418 -33.98 -5.89 -0.45
CA SER A 418 -35.36 -5.97 0.01
C SER A 418 -35.44 -6.99 1.14
N MET A 419 -36.09 -6.62 2.23
CA MET A 419 -36.27 -7.43 3.43
C MET A 419 -37.75 -7.78 3.65
N ALA A 420 -38.61 -7.62 2.62
CA ALA A 420 -40.04 -7.83 2.70
C ALA A 420 -40.38 -9.19 3.33
N ASP A 421 -39.82 -10.27 2.76
CA ASP A 421 -40.09 -11.64 3.18
C ASP A 421 -39.48 -11.93 4.56
N LEU A 422 -38.34 -11.32 4.89
CA LEU A 422 -37.74 -11.40 6.23
C LEU A 422 -38.64 -10.76 7.28
N TYR A 423 -39.16 -9.56 7.01
CA TYR A 423 -40.07 -8.88 7.93
C TYR A 423 -41.35 -9.68 8.15
N GLU A 424 -41.90 -10.29 7.10
CA GLU A 424 -43.03 -11.20 7.21
C GLU A 424 -42.70 -12.42 8.09
N LYS A 425 -41.59 -13.12 7.79
CA LYS A 425 -41.11 -14.29 8.55
C LYS A 425 -40.86 -13.97 10.02
N ALA A 426 -40.32 -12.79 10.31
CA ALA A 426 -39.97 -12.35 11.66
C ALA A 426 -41.11 -11.63 12.39
N HIS A 427 -42.29 -11.50 11.76
CA HIS A 427 -43.43 -10.73 12.29
C HIS A 427 -43.08 -9.28 12.64
N ILE A 428 -42.21 -8.64 11.85
CA ILE A 428 -41.82 -7.24 11.98
C ILE A 428 -42.74 -6.39 11.09
N ASN A 429 -43.40 -5.39 11.69
CA ASN A 429 -44.27 -4.48 10.97
C ASN A 429 -43.54 -3.19 10.60
N ILE A 430 -43.34 -2.95 9.30
CA ILE A 430 -42.76 -1.71 8.79
C ILE A 430 -43.89 -0.76 8.39
N VAL A 431 -43.86 0.47 8.92
CA VAL A 431 -44.85 1.52 8.60
C VAL A 431 -44.17 2.63 7.82
N GLU A 432 -44.34 2.61 6.50
CA GLU A 432 -43.73 3.58 5.59
C GLU A 432 -44.44 4.93 5.61
N ARG A 433 -43.66 6.00 5.39
CA ARG A 433 -44.15 7.39 5.39
C ARG A 433 -43.47 8.19 4.28
N ALA A 434 -43.86 7.97 3.03
CA ALA A 434 -43.22 8.55 1.84
C ALA A 434 -43.99 9.75 1.26
N ARG A 435 -43.29 10.82 0.85
CA ARG A 435 -43.82 12.04 0.19
C ARG A 435 -43.06 12.25 -1.12
N GLY A 436 -43.75 12.15 -2.25
CA GLY A 436 -43.18 12.28 -3.60
C GLY A 436 -43.09 10.93 -4.34
N PRO A 437 -43.04 10.91 -5.69
CA PRO A 437 -43.24 9.70 -6.49
C PRO A 437 -42.22 8.58 -6.28
N MET A 438 -40.97 8.92 -5.93
CA MET A 438 -39.85 7.96 -5.80
C MET A 438 -39.29 7.91 -4.37
N ALA A 439 -40.03 8.43 -3.38
CA ALA A 439 -39.50 8.60 -2.02
C ALA A 439 -39.26 7.27 -1.28
N GLY A 440 -39.88 6.18 -1.73
CA GLY A 440 -39.66 4.83 -1.20
C GLY A 440 -38.61 4.00 -1.95
N LEU A 441 -37.99 4.55 -3.01
CA LEU A 441 -37.17 3.77 -3.95
C LEU A 441 -36.11 2.91 -3.25
N PHE A 442 -35.38 3.45 -2.28
CA PHE A 442 -34.34 2.74 -1.53
C PHE A 442 -34.81 2.22 -0.17
N GLY A 443 -36.11 2.19 0.10
CA GLY A 443 -36.69 1.54 1.27
C GLY A 443 -36.45 0.03 1.25
N SER A 444 -36.35 -0.58 2.44
CA SER A 444 -36.13 -2.02 2.60
C SER A 444 -37.40 -2.85 2.61
N ALA A 445 -38.57 -2.23 2.79
CA ALA A 445 -39.85 -2.90 2.97
C ALA A 445 -40.38 -3.56 1.71
N GLU A 446 -40.06 -3.00 0.54
CA GLU A 446 -40.58 -3.47 -0.75
C GLU A 446 -39.44 -3.70 -1.74
N ALA A 447 -39.63 -4.68 -2.62
CA ALA A 447 -38.77 -4.89 -3.77
C ALA A 447 -39.12 -3.87 -4.86
N TRP A 448 -38.13 -3.48 -5.68
CA TRP A 448 -38.41 -2.64 -6.86
C TRP A 448 -39.39 -3.31 -7.81
N ASP A 449 -40.37 -2.52 -8.28
CA ASP A 449 -41.18 -2.92 -9.42
C ASP A 449 -40.43 -2.78 -10.76
N ALA A 450 -41.06 -3.20 -11.86
CA ALA A 450 -40.44 -3.16 -13.18
C ALA A 450 -40.08 -1.74 -13.66
N SER A 451 -40.88 -0.73 -13.27
CA SER A 451 -40.66 0.67 -13.64
C SER A 451 -39.54 1.30 -12.82
N GLU A 452 -39.48 1.01 -11.52
CA GLU A 452 -38.41 1.45 -10.63
C GLU A 452 -37.08 0.81 -11.02
N LEU A 453 -37.07 -0.50 -11.30
CA LEU A 453 -35.88 -1.21 -11.77
C LEU A 453 -35.38 -0.64 -13.10
N ALA A 454 -36.29 -0.31 -14.04
CA ALA A 454 -35.92 0.32 -15.30
C ALA A 454 -35.31 1.71 -15.07
N ALA A 455 -35.87 2.52 -14.17
CA ALA A 455 -35.32 3.82 -13.81
C ALA A 455 -33.92 3.72 -13.17
N VAL A 456 -33.70 2.76 -12.28
CA VAL A 456 -32.38 2.49 -11.68
C VAL A 456 -31.37 2.10 -12.75
N ARG A 457 -31.73 1.18 -13.66
CA ARG A 457 -30.88 0.76 -14.78
C ARG A 457 -30.50 1.93 -15.68
N GLU A 458 -31.44 2.81 -16.01
CA GLU A 458 -31.16 4.01 -16.81
C GLU A 458 -30.15 4.94 -16.12
N ARG A 459 -30.24 5.10 -14.79
CA ARG A 459 -29.27 5.90 -14.02
C ARG A 459 -27.89 5.26 -13.99
N MET A 460 -27.81 3.94 -13.79
CA MET A 460 -26.54 3.22 -13.81
C MET A 460 -25.87 3.27 -15.18
N ALA A 461 -26.64 3.17 -16.27
CA ALA A 461 -26.12 3.32 -17.63
C ALA A 461 -25.49 4.72 -17.84
N LYS A 462 -26.14 5.79 -17.38
CA LYS A 462 -25.57 7.15 -17.43
C LYS A 462 -24.26 7.27 -16.66
N THR A 463 -24.15 6.60 -15.50
CA THR A 463 -22.90 6.56 -14.74
C THR A 463 -21.80 5.79 -15.50
N TYR A 464 -22.14 4.68 -16.15
CA TYR A 464 -21.21 3.92 -16.99
C TYR A 464 -20.74 4.72 -18.21
N ASP A 465 -21.65 5.42 -18.89
CA ASP A 465 -21.32 6.30 -20.02
C ASP A 465 -20.34 7.40 -19.60
N LEU A 466 -20.58 8.02 -18.44
CA LEU A 466 -19.66 9.03 -17.91
C LEU A 466 -18.30 8.41 -17.60
N PHE A 467 -18.26 7.27 -16.90
CA PHE A 467 -17.01 6.59 -16.56
C PHE A 467 -16.20 6.23 -17.82
N THR A 468 -16.81 5.55 -18.78
CA THR A 468 -16.15 5.19 -20.04
C THR A 468 -15.66 6.42 -20.81
N SER A 469 -16.40 7.52 -20.79
CA SER A 469 -15.94 8.79 -21.39
C SER A 469 -14.68 9.36 -20.70
N ARG A 470 -14.56 9.23 -19.37
CA ARG A 470 -13.36 9.63 -18.61
C ARG A 470 -12.17 8.73 -18.89
N VAL A 471 -12.41 7.43 -19.03
CA VAL A 471 -11.39 6.47 -19.42
C VAL A 471 -10.85 6.80 -20.82
N LEU A 472 -11.73 7.01 -21.81
CA LEU A 472 -11.31 7.37 -23.17
C LEU A 472 -10.55 8.70 -23.24
N ALA A 473 -10.94 9.68 -22.41
CA ALA A 473 -10.22 10.96 -22.33
C ALA A 473 -8.82 10.81 -21.73
N GLY A 474 -8.66 9.91 -20.76
CA GLY A 474 -7.42 9.66 -20.03
C GLY A 474 -6.42 8.74 -20.71
N ARG A 475 -6.94 7.70 -21.38
CA ARG A 475 -6.19 6.60 -21.96
C ARG A 475 -6.45 6.54 -23.47
N PRO A 476 -5.89 7.48 -24.27
CA PRO A 476 -6.08 7.45 -25.71
C PRO A 476 -5.53 6.13 -26.28
N GLY A 477 -6.35 5.41 -27.04
CA GLY A 477 -5.98 4.12 -27.65
C GLY A 477 -6.45 2.88 -26.87
N ILE A 478 -7.04 3.05 -25.69
CA ILE A 478 -7.71 1.94 -25.00
C ILE A 478 -8.91 1.43 -25.81
N ASP A 479 -9.05 0.11 -25.93
CA ASP A 479 -10.18 -0.55 -26.58
C ASP A 479 -11.20 -1.02 -25.54
N LEU A 480 -12.23 -0.21 -25.29
CA LEU A 480 -13.27 -0.51 -24.31
C LEU A 480 -14.01 -1.82 -24.60
N SER A 481 -14.06 -2.30 -25.85
CA SER A 481 -14.70 -3.59 -26.15
C SER A 481 -13.98 -4.77 -25.50
N LYS A 482 -12.69 -4.60 -25.20
CA LYS A 482 -11.83 -5.59 -24.55
C LYS A 482 -11.61 -5.30 -23.07
N THR A 483 -11.52 -4.03 -22.69
CA THR A 483 -11.07 -3.63 -21.34
C THR A 483 -12.22 -3.22 -20.41
N ALA A 484 -13.43 -3.00 -20.94
CA ALA A 484 -14.59 -2.60 -20.14
C ALA A 484 -15.48 -3.78 -19.74
N GLU A 485 -16.76 -3.50 -19.52
CA GLU A 485 -17.77 -4.45 -19.02
C GLU A 485 -17.45 -5.05 -17.63
N GLY A 486 -16.58 -4.41 -16.85
CA GLY A 486 -16.24 -4.83 -15.49
C GLY A 486 -15.06 -5.80 -15.36
N ARG A 487 -14.33 -6.08 -16.44
CA ARG A 487 -13.18 -7.00 -16.45
C ARG A 487 -11.99 -6.52 -15.62
N LEU A 488 -11.37 -7.43 -14.88
CA LEU A 488 -10.11 -7.23 -14.15
C LEU A 488 -8.92 -7.72 -14.98
N PHE A 489 -7.79 -7.04 -14.86
CA PHE A 489 -6.55 -7.38 -15.55
C PHE A 489 -5.37 -7.29 -14.59
N VAL A 490 -4.37 -8.13 -14.81
CA VAL A 490 -3.08 -8.05 -14.13
C VAL A 490 -2.21 -6.96 -14.81
N GLY A 491 -1.29 -6.34 -14.06
CA GLY A 491 -0.50 -5.21 -14.52
C GLY A 491 0.40 -5.53 -15.71
N SER A 492 0.90 -6.78 -15.79
CA SER A 492 1.61 -7.31 -16.96
C SER A 492 0.83 -7.13 -18.27
N ASP A 493 -0.48 -7.34 -18.23
CA ASP A 493 -1.36 -7.30 -19.40
C ASP A 493 -1.88 -5.86 -19.65
N ALA A 494 -1.95 -5.06 -18.59
CA ALA A 494 -2.48 -3.70 -18.61
C ALA A 494 -1.73 -2.77 -19.57
N VAL A 495 -0.41 -2.94 -19.72
CA VAL A 495 0.39 -2.13 -20.65
C VAL A 495 0.04 -2.44 -22.10
N GLU A 496 -0.07 -3.73 -22.46
CA GLU A 496 -0.44 -4.16 -23.83
C GLU A 496 -1.86 -3.70 -24.21
N LEU A 497 -2.74 -3.58 -23.23
CA LEU A 497 -4.13 -3.13 -23.39
C LEU A 497 -4.29 -1.60 -23.34
N ASN A 498 -3.20 -0.83 -23.27
CA ASN A 498 -3.17 0.64 -23.09
C ASN A 498 -3.88 1.13 -21.82
N MET A 499 -4.03 0.25 -20.82
CA MET A 499 -4.59 0.58 -19.50
C MET A 499 -3.53 1.23 -18.59
N ALA A 500 -2.25 0.90 -18.81
CA ALA A 500 -1.08 1.51 -18.19
C ALA A 500 -0.01 1.83 -19.25
N ASP A 501 1.05 2.54 -18.88
CA ASP A 501 2.13 2.94 -19.78
C ASP A 501 3.44 2.19 -19.54
N ALA A 502 3.70 1.77 -18.31
CA ALA A 502 4.94 1.10 -17.93
C ALA A 502 4.74 0.14 -16.76
N ILE A 503 5.59 -0.90 -16.72
CA ILE A 503 5.79 -1.70 -15.52
C ILE A 503 6.75 -0.95 -14.60
N GLY A 504 6.35 -0.75 -13.35
CA GLY A 504 7.16 -0.07 -12.33
C GLY A 504 6.36 0.29 -11.07
N GLY A 505 7.10 0.57 -10.00
CA GLY A 505 6.58 0.90 -8.67
C GLY A 505 6.37 2.40 -8.42
N LEU A 506 6.29 2.79 -7.15
CA LEU A 506 6.22 4.19 -6.76
C LEU A 506 7.55 4.91 -7.00
N ASP A 507 8.66 4.27 -6.59
CA ASP A 507 10.00 4.80 -6.75
C ASP A 507 10.35 5.07 -8.23
N ASP A 508 10.05 4.12 -9.13
CA ASP A 508 10.28 4.28 -10.57
C ASP A 508 9.51 5.50 -11.12
N ALA A 509 8.26 5.70 -10.69
CA ALA A 509 7.44 6.82 -11.11
C ALA A 509 7.96 8.17 -10.58
N VAL A 510 8.40 8.22 -9.31
CA VAL A 510 8.99 9.42 -8.69
C VAL A 510 10.29 9.80 -9.39
N ASN A 511 11.21 8.84 -9.54
CA ASN A 511 12.53 9.07 -10.12
C ASN A 511 12.45 9.47 -11.60
N GLU A 512 11.58 8.82 -12.38
CA GLU A 512 11.41 9.20 -13.79
C GLU A 512 10.74 10.57 -13.93
N LEU A 513 9.76 10.91 -13.08
CA LEU A 513 9.15 12.25 -13.09
C LEU A 513 10.16 13.33 -12.70
N ALA A 514 10.94 13.11 -11.63
CA ALA A 514 11.98 14.03 -11.18
C ALA A 514 13.03 14.26 -12.27
N SER A 515 13.49 13.18 -12.92
CA SER A 515 14.41 13.24 -14.05
C SER A 515 13.83 14.03 -15.24
N THR A 516 12.56 13.79 -15.59
CA THR A 516 11.84 14.52 -16.65
C THR A 516 11.74 16.03 -16.35
N LEU A 517 11.61 16.38 -15.07
CA LEU A 517 11.57 17.76 -14.59
C LEU A 517 12.97 18.39 -14.40
N GLY A 518 14.04 17.62 -14.59
CA GLY A 518 15.42 18.08 -14.37
C GLY A 518 15.76 18.33 -12.91
N LEU A 519 15.13 17.60 -11.98
CA LEU A 519 15.36 17.70 -10.55
C LEU A 519 16.45 16.70 -10.13
N SER A 520 17.57 17.21 -9.62
CA SER A 520 18.67 16.40 -9.07
C SER A 520 18.75 16.46 -7.54
N ASP A 521 18.04 17.40 -6.94
CA ASP A 521 17.95 17.64 -5.50
C ASP A 521 16.48 18.02 -5.24
N PHE A 522 15.75 17.09 -4.64
CA PHE A 522 14.31 17.22 -4.41
C PHE A 522 13.85 16.37 -3.23
N ASP A 523 12.76 16.79 -2.61
CA ASP A 523 12.07 16.02 -1.58
C ASP A 523 10.86 15.28 -2.14
N VAL A 524 10.46 14.22 -1.44
CA VAL A 524 9.18 13.53 -1.64
C VAL A 524 8.29 13.79 -0.43
N VAL A 525 7.08 14.31 -0.67
CA VAL A 525 6.11 14.58 0.40
C VAL A 525 4.79 13.87 0.14
N HIS A 526 4.19 13.32 1.18
CA HIS A 526 3.00 12.47 1.07
C HIS A 526 1.74 13.24 1.46
N TYR A 527 0.69 13.13 0.64
CA TYR A 527 -0.62 13.73 0.83
C TYR A 527 -1.74 12.68 0.84
N PRO A 528 -2.84 12.89 1.59
CA PRO A 528 -3.03 13.95 2.58
C PRO A 528 -2.03 13.80 3.74
N ALA A 529 -1.78 14.88 4.48
CA ALA A 529 -0.93 14.80 5.66
C ALA A 529 -1.48 13.75 6.64
N PRO A 530 -0.61 13.06 7.41
CA PRO A 530 -1.07 12.17 8.46
C PRO A 530 -2.01 12.91 9.43
N PRO A 531 -3.08 12.26 9.93
CA PRO A 531 -4.00 12.91 10.85
C PRO A 531 -3.25 13.40 12.09
N SER A 532 -3.60 14.59 12.58
CA SER A 532 -3.05 15.09 13.84
C SER A 532 -3.59 14.30 15.02
N LEU A 533 -2.93 14.44 16.19
CA LEU A 533 -3.43 13.82 17.43
C LEU A 533 -4.85 14.31 17.78
N GLU A 534 -5.18 15.56 17.47
CA GLU A 534 -6.53 16.09 17.64
C GLU A 534 -7.53 15.36 16.73
N ASP A 535 -7.23 15.19 15.44
CA ASP A 535 -8.09 14.48 14.48
C ASP A 535 -8.33 13.03 14.90
N VAL A 536 -7.29 12.36 15.41
CA VAL A 536 -7.38 11.00 15.96
C VAL A 536 -8.30 10.97 17.18
N LEU A 537 -8.09 11.87 18.15
CA LEU A 537 -8.90 11.91 19.38
C LEU A 537 -10.35 12.27 19.08
N GLU A 538 -10.60 13.22 18.18
CA GLU A 538 -11.94 13.53 17.67
C GLU A 538 -12.57 12.34 16.96
N GLY A 539 -11.81 11.60 16.14
CA GLY A 539 -12.31 10.36 15.52
C GLY A 539 -12.70 9.30 16.54
N MET A 540 -11.88 9.11 17.59
CA MET A 540 -12.17 8.18 18.69
C MET A 540 -13.39 8.61 19.50
N LEU A 541 -13.51 9.90 19.83
CA LEU A 541 -14.60 10.46 20.62
C LEU A 541 -15.89 10.60 19.82
N GLY A 542 -15.83 11.03 18.56
CA GLY A 542 -16.96 11.15 17.64
C GLY A 542 -17.63 9.80 17.36
N GLY A 543 -16.84 8.73 17.28
CA GLY A 543 -17.36 7.35 17.25
C GLY A 543 -18.10 6.95 18.54
N MET A 544 -17.74 7.54 19.69
CA MET A 544 -18.38 7.30 20.98
C MET A 544 -19.62 8.18 21.25
N VAL A 545 -19.73 9.36 20.63
CA VAL A 545 -20.87 10.31 20.79
C VAL A 545 -22.18 9.78 20.17
N SER A 546 -22.11 8.70 19.39
CA SER A 546 -23.29 8.06 18.76
C SER A 546 -24.08 7.12 19.69
N ALA A 547 -23.66 6.89 20.93
CA ALA A 547 -24.36 6.03 21.89
C ALA A 547 -24.65 6.76 23.23
N PRO A 548 -25.92 6.86 23.67
CA PRO A 548 -26.23 7.45 24.97
C PRO A 548 -25.92 6.45 26.09
N GLY A 549 -24.84 6.71 26.84
CA GLY A 549 -24.44 5.92 28.01
C GLY A 549 -22.93 5.62 28.00
N MET A 550 -22.16 6.37 28.77
CA MET A 550 -20.70 6.36 28.73
C MET A 550 -20.11 5.28 29.65
N SER A 551 -19.36 4.34 29.08
CA SER A 551 -18.23 3.70 29.75
C SER A 551 -17.17 3.44 28.68
N LEU A 552 -15.91 3.82 28.94
CA LEU A 552 -14.79 3.31 28.16
C LEU A 552 -14.95 1.79 28.03
N PRO A 553 -14.79 1.20 26.84
CA PRO A 553 -14.77 -0.25 26.71
C PRO A 553 -13.79 -0.81 27.75
N GLY A 554 -14.23 -1.75 28.58
CA GLY A 554 -13.45 -2.21 29.74
C GLY A 554 -12.03 -2.68 29.39
N SER A 555 -11.80 -3.08 28.13
CA SER A 555 -10.50 -3.43 27.57
C SER A 555 -9.54 -2.24 27.41
N VAL A 556 -10.00 -1.09 26.92
CA VAL A 556 -9.18 0.13 26.77
C VAL A 556 -8.82 0.70 28.13
N GLY A 557 -9.79 0.67 29.06
CA GLY A 557 -9.56 1.04 30.45
C GLY A 557 -8.51 0.16 31.12
N GLN A 558 -8.53 -1.16 30.90
CA GLN A 558 -7.52 -2.07 31.44
C GLN A 558 -6.13 -1.90 30.82
N VAL A 559 -6.03 -1.67 29.51
CA VAL A 559 -4.75 -1.45 28.83
C VAL A 559 -4.10 -0.14 29.28
N LEU A 560 -4.87 0.96 29.33
CA LEU A 560 -4.37 2.23 29.85
C LEU A 560 -4.01 2.11 31.34
N LYS A 561 -4.85 1.47 32.14
CA LYS A 561 -4.59 1.24 33.57
C LYS A 561 -3.34 0.38 33.81
N GLY A 562 -3.06 -0.58 32.92
CA GLY A 562 -1.83 -1.37 32.91
C GLY A 562 -0.58 -0.56 32.51
N LEU A 563 -0.72 0.44 31.63
CA LEU A 563 0.38 1.28 31.13
C LEU A 563 0.73 2.44 32.08
N ILE A 564 -0.27 3.13 32.64
CA ILE A 564 -0.05 4.35 33.43
C ILE A 564 -0.29 4.15 34.94
N GLY A 565 -0.82 3.00 35.34
CA GLY A 565 -1.13 2.65 36.73
C GLY A 565 -2.44 3.29 37.24
N ASP A 566 -3.11 2.57 38.13
CA ASP A 566 -4.46 2.88 38.66
C ASP A 566 -4.65 4.33 39.09
N ALA A 567 -3.72 4.87 39.89
CA ALA A 567 -3.85 6.23 40.44
C ALA A 567 -3.76 7.33 39.37
N ARG A 568 -2.94 7.11 38.31
CA ARG A 568 -2.84 8.08 37.20
C ARG A 568 -4.00 7.93 36.23
N TYR A 569 -4.49 6.71 36.05
CA TYR A 569 -5.69 6.45 35.26
C TYR A 569 -6.91 7.16 35.83
N GLU A 570 -7.17 7.05 37.14
CA GLU A 570 -8.30 7.75 37.76
C GLU A 570 -8.14 9.27 37.72
N SER A 571 -6.94 9.79 38.01
CA SER A 571 -6.67 11.23 37.89
C SER A 571 -6.84 11.76 36.46
N MET A 572 -6.49 10.97 35.44
CA MET A 572 -6.66 11.32 34.03
C MET A 572 -8.14 11.33 33.64
N VAL A 573 -8.89 10.30 34.05
CA VAL A 573 -10.34 10.21 33.82
C VAL A 573 -11.08 11.39 34.48
N ASP A 574 -10.73 11.73 35.73
CA ASP A 574 -11.31 12.88 36.42
C ASP A 574 -10.99 14.21 35.74
N THR A 575 -9.76 14.35 35.23
CA THR A 575 -9.33 15.55 34.49
C THR A 575 -10.07 15.66 33.16
N LEU A 576 -10.20 14.56 32.42
CA LEU A 576 -10.96 14.51 31.16
C LEU A 576 -12.44 14.82 31.39
N ASN A 577 -13.05 14.23 32.43
CA ASN A 577 -14.42 14.54 32.83
C ASN A 577 -14.58 16.03 33.19
N GLY A 578 -13.61 16.61 33.90
CA GLY A 578 -13.60 18.04 34.21
C GLY A 578 -13.50 18.93 32.97
N ILE A 579 -12.68 18.56 31.99
CA ILE A 579 -12.55 19.27 30.70
C ILE A 579 -13.84 19.14 29.88
N MET A 580 -14.49 17.98 29.87
CA MET A 580 -15.75 17.76 29.15
C MET A 580 -16.94 18.50 29.79
N LEU A 581 -16.95 18.66 31.12
CA LEU A 581 -17.91 19.49 31.83
C LEU A 581 -17.77 20.98 31.45
N LEU A 582 -16.54 21.45 31.23
CA LEU A 582 -16.25 22.82 30.82
C LEU A 582 -16.68 23.13 29.37
N GLN A 583 -16.83 22.13 28.51
CA GLN A 583 -17.29 22.31 27.12
C GLN A 583 -18.81 22.49 27.00
N ASN A 584 -19.59 21.94 27.93
CA ASN A 584 -21.05 21.89 27.81
C ASN A 584 -21.80 22.76 28.83
N GLU A 585 -21.16 23.20 29.91
CA GLU A 585 -21.79 24.07 30.92
C GLU A 585 -20.90 25.28 31.28
N PRO A 586 -21.49 26.48 31.50
CA PRO A 586 -20.73 27.63 31.99
C PRO A 586 -20.33 27.43 33.46
N VAL A 587 -19.03 27.41 33.74
CA VAL A 587 -18.48 27.13 35.07
C VAL A 587 -17.99 28.40 35.76
N LEU A 588 -18.36 28.61 37.03
CA LEU A 588 -17.91 29.75 37.84
C LEU A 588 -16.60 29.40 38.57
N LEU A 589 -15.48 30.03 38.19
CA LEU A 589 -14.20 29.87 38.89
C LEU A 589 -14.18 30.68 40.20
N ILE A 590 -14.28 30.00 41.35
CA ILE A 590 -14.12 30.62 42.66
C ILE A 590 -12.66 30.43 43.11
N ASN A 591 -11.84 31.49 43.03
CA ASN A 591 -10.45 31.45 43.49
C ASN A 591 -10.38 31.73 45.01
N PRO A 592 -9.89 30.81 45.86
CA PRO A 592 -9.90 31.00 47.30
C PRO A 592 -8.57 31.59 47.79
N ARG A 593 -8.22 32.83 47.40
CA ARG A 593 -7.14 33.58 48.07
C ARG A 593 -7.47 35.07 48.17
N ALA A 594 -7.67 35.54 49.40
CA ALA A 594 -7.73 36.96 49.72
C ALA A 594 -6.32 37.56 49.65
N ILE A 595 -6.15 38.58 48.80
CA ILE A 595 -4.95 39.44 48.80
C ILE A 595 -5.22 40.56 49.80
N LEU A 596 -4.54 40.52 50.95
CA LEU A 596 -4.49 41.65 51.88
C LEU A 596 -3.26 42.50 51.56
N VAL A 597 -3.49 43.69 50.99
CA VAL A 597 -2.48 44.74 50.84
C VAL A 597 -2.58 45.65 52.07
N ARG A 598 -1.47 45.88 52.77
CA ARG A 598 -1.36 46.92 53.80
C ARG A 598 -0.93 48.24 53.20
#